data_AF-A0A349A182-F1
#
_entry.id   AF-A0A349A182-F1
#
_cell.length_a   1.000
_cell.length_b   1.000
_cell.length_c   1.000
_cell.angle_alpha   90.00
_cell.angle_beta   90.00
_cell.angle_gamma   90.00
#
_symmetry.space_group_name_H-M   'P 1'
#
loop_
_entity.id
_entity.type
_entity.pdbx_description
1 polymer ?
#
loop_
_entity_poly.entity_id
_entity_poly.type
_entity_poly.pdbx_seq_one_letter_code
_entity_poly.pdbx_strand_id
1 'polypeptide(L)'
;LGIGKAAGATITLIPEEFPENKVPVSKVAAILAGSIVKRLAMDRDHGVAVMAEGLVEKLDIREEDLGQYDRDEMGRMRLSEIHLGEILKAAVRKILDRWNLKITVVDKDIGYELRAADPIPFDVEYTRNLGYGAIRFLLSGGSGSTIAAYLGHLTPVPFEDLVDPETGKAKIRPVDINSATYEVARKYMIRLEPQDFQGNNLPSLCDVLKARPEEFREVFAPAVS
;
A
#
# COMPACT_ATOMS: atom_id res chain seq x y z
N LEU A 1 0.05 -5.65 -1.94
CA LEU A 1 0.88 -6.69 -1.30
C LEU A 1 1.60 -7.62 -2.28
N GLY A 2 0.90 -8.23 -3.25
CA GLY A 2 1.49 -9.21 -4.17
C GLY A 2 2.74 -8.71 -4.90
N ILE A 3 2.68 -7.52 -5.51
CA ILE A 3 3.81 -6.86 -6.18
C ILE A 3 5.01 -6.70 -5.23
N GLY A 4 4.79 -6.11 -4.06
CA GLY A 4 5.85 -5.86 -3.08
C GLY A 4 6.54 -7.13 -2.61
N LYS A 5 5.76 -8.20 -2.33
CA LYS A 5 6.30 -9.50 -1.94
C LYS A 5 7.10 -10.16 -3.07
N ALA A 6 6.54 -10.18 -4.28
CA ALA A 6 7.19 -10.81 -5.44
C ALA A 6 8.48 -10.08 -5.86
N ALA A 7 8.50 -8.75 -5.75
CA ALA A 7 9.67 -7.94 -6.09
C ALA A 7 10.75 -7.92 -5.00
N GLY A 8 10.50 -8.51 -3.82
CA GLY A 8 11.40 -8.36 -2.68
C GLY A 8 11.53 -6.90 -2.22
N ALA A 9 10.45 -6.12 -2.34
CA ALA A 9 10.44 -4.73 -1.92
C ALA A 9 10.82 -4.64 -0.44
N THR A 10 11.62 -3.62 -0.11
CA THR A 10 12.06 -3.38 1.27
C THR A 10 10.87 -3.16 2.19
N ILE A 11 9.89 -2.41 1.71
CA ILE A 11 8.69 -2.08 2.45
C ILE A 11 7.50 -1.99 1.49
N THR A 12 6.34 -2.45 1.94
CA THR A 12 5.07 -2.22 1.24
C THR A 12 4.07 -1.62 2.21
N LEU A 13 3.44 -0.52 1.82
CA LEU A 13 2.45 0.18 2.63
C LEU A 13 1.08 0.10 1.95
N ILE A 14 0.04 -0.22 2.72
CA ILE A 14 -1.35 -0.29 2.27
C ILE A 14 -2.26 0.53 3.20
N PRO A 15 -3.38 1.10 2.73
CA PRO A 15 -4.25 1.91 3.58
C PRO A 15 -4.84 1.13 4.76
N GLU A 16 -5.05 -0.18 4.62
CA GLU A 16 -5.64 -1.03 5.64
C GLU A 16 -4.77 -1.23 6.88
N GLU A 17 -3.44 -1.01 6.79
CA GLU A 17 -2.56 -1.11 7.96
C GLU A 17 -2.70 0.09 8.91
N PHE A 18 -3.44 1.12 8.49
CA PHE A 18 -3.70 2.32 9.27
C PHE A 18 -5.16 2.32 9.79
N PRO A 19 -5.38 1.99 11.08
CA PRO A 19 -6.72 1.97 11.65
C PRO A 19 -7.34 3.37 11.72
N GLU A 20 -6.53 4.42 11.78
CA GLU A 20 -7.00 5.80 11.79
C GLU A 20 -7.60 6.21 10.44
N ASN A 21 -8.63 7.07 10.46
CA ASN A 21 -9.21 7.65 9.23
C ASN A 21 -8.41 8.84 8.70
N LYS A 22 -7.56 9.42 9.55
CA LYS A 22 -6.69 10.56 9.24
C LYS A 22 -5.32 10.32 9.85
N VAL A 23 -4.38 9.93 9.01
CA VAL A 23 -3.02 9.56 9.37
C VAL A 23 -2.11 10.74 9.04
N PRO A 24 -1.34 11.27 10.00
CA PRO A 24 -0.37 12.32 9.69
C PRO A 24 0.64 11.84 8.65
N VAL A 25 0.91 12.66 7.64
CA VAL A 25 1.95 12.39 6.62
C VAL A 25 3.30 12.09 7.28
N SER A 26 3.60 12.74 8.41
CA SER A 26 4.81 12.50 9.21
C SER A 26 4.92 11.06 9.74
N LYS A 27 3.80 10.40 10.07
CA LYS A 27 3.80 8.99 10.54
C LYS A 27 4.25 8.07 9.42
N VAL A 28 3.67 8.20 8.23
CA VAL A 28 4.05 7.40 7.05
C VAL A 28 5.49 7.72 6.62
N ALA A 29 5.88 8.98 6.63
CA ALA A 29 7.25 9.38 6.35
C ALA A 29 8.25 8.80 7.37
N ALA A 30 7.91 8.75 8.67
CA ALA A 30 8.76 8.15 9.69
C ALA A 30 8.92 6.62 9.49
N ILE A 31 7.88 5.93 9.03
CA ILE A 31 7.94 4.52 8.64
C ILE A 31 8.95 4.30 7.49
N LEU A 32 8.84 5.10 6.43
CA LEU A 32 9.72 5.03 5.27
C LEU A 32 11.17 5.40 5.64
N ALA A 33 11.36 6.52 6.35
CA ALA A 33 12.68 6.96 6.81
C ALA A 33 13.31 5.94 7.79
N GLY A 34 12.52 5.34 8.68
CA GLY A 34 12.99 4.31 9.60
C GLY A 34 13.45 3.05 8.88
N SER A 35 12.76 2.66 7.80
CA SER A 35 13.18 1.58 6.91
C SER A 35 14.54 1.88 6.24
N ILE A 36 14.74 3.11 5.77
CA ILE A 36 16.02 3.56 5.21
C ILE A 36 17.14 3.48 6.25
N VAL A 37 16.92 4.02 7.45
CA VAL A 37 17.92 4.02 8.53
C VAL A 37 18.27 2.59 8.95
N LYS A 38 17.26 1.73 9.10
CA LYS A 38 17.48 0.32 9.43
C LYS A 38 18.28 -0.41 8.37
N ARG A 39 18.05 -0.14 7.08
CA ARG A 39 18.85 -0.72 6.00
C ARG A 39 20.30 -0.22 6.01
N LEU A 40 20.52 1.06 6.28
CA LEU A 40 21.88 1.60 6.42
C LEU A 40 22.63 0.97 7.59
N ALA A 41 21.95 0.74 8.73
CA ALA A 41 22.54 0.00 9.86
C ALA A 41 22.87 -1.46 9.52
N MET A 42 22.30 -2.00 8.44
CA MET A 42 22.61 -3.33 7.89
C MET A 42 23.62 -3.27 6.73
N ASP A 43 24.34 -2.16 6.54
CA ASP A 43 25.26 -1.90 5.42
C ASP A 43 24.59 -2.04 4.04
N ARG A 44 23.32 -1.62 3.92
CA ARG A 44 22.57 -1.59 2.66
C ARG A 44 22.04 -0.19 2.38
N ASP A 45 22.58 0.44 1.34
CA ASP A 45 22.34 1.85 0.97
C ASP A 45 21.24 2.07 -0.09
N HIS A 46 20.61 1.01 -0.56
CA HIS A 46 19.56 1.03 -1.59
C HIS A 46 18.31 0.33 -1.07
N GLY A 47 17.14 0.58 -1.64
CA GLY A 47 15.89 -0.10 -1.30
C GLY A 47 14.73 0.31 -2.19
N VAL A 48 13.61 -0.38 -2.07
CA VAL A 48 12.37 -0.08 -2.83
C VAL A 48 11.20 -0.07 -1.87
N ALA A 49 10.43 1.02 -1.88
CA ALA A 49 9.15 1.13 -1.20
C ALA A 49 8.02 1.00 -2.23
N VAL A 50 7.07 0.10 -1.98
CA VAL A 50 5.84 -0.02 -2.77
C VAL A 50 4.69 0.53 -1.94
N MET A 51 3.93 1.46 -2.48
CA MET A 51 2.85 2.12 -1.75
C MET A 51 1.56 1.99 -2.55
N ALA A 52 0.48 1.63 -1.89
CA ALA A 52 -0.84 1.63 -2.53
C ALA A 52 -1.33 3.07 -2.68
N GLU A 53 -1.81 3.43 -3.87
CA GLU A 53 -2.42 4.74 -4.19
C GLU A 53 -3.53 5.13 -3.20
N GLY A 54 -4.33 4.15 -2.74
CA GLY A 54 -5.37 4.34 -1.73
C GLY A 54 -4.89 4.89 -0.38
N LEU A 55 -3.57 4.94 -0.12
CA LEU A 55 -3.02 5.62 1.06
C LEU A 55 -3.41 7.10 1.13
N VAL A 56 -3.58 7.76 -0.03
CA VAL A 56 -4.00 9.17 -0.07
C VAL A 56 -5.29 9.40 0.72
N GLU A 57 -6.26 8.49 0.62
CA GLU A 57 -7.56 8.61 1.32
C GLU A 57 -7.44 8.52 2.84
N LYS A 58 -6.35 7.94 3.34
CA LYS A 58 -6.05 7.81 4.78
C LYS A 58 -5.24 8.97 5.31
N LEU A 59 -4.50 9.68 4.47
CA LEU A 59 -3.57 10.70 4.92
C LEU A 59 -4.31 11.99 5.28
N ASP A 60 -3.91 12.60 6.40
CA ASP A 60 -4.35 13.94 6.78
C ASP A 60 -3.54 14.97 6.01
N ILE A 61 -3.93 15.18 4.75
CA ILE A 61 -3.37 16.18 3.85
C ILE A 61 -4.37 17.32 3.76
N ARG A 62 -3.90 18.56 3.93
CA ARG A 62 -4.75 19.74 3.72
C ARG A 62 -5.11 19.80 2.23
N GLU A 63 -6.36 20.12 1.91
CA GLU A 63 -6.80 20.18 0.50
C GLU A 63 -5.94 21.12 -0.35
N GLU A 64 -5.44 22.20 0.26
CA GLU A 64 -4.51 23.15 -0.37
C GLU A 64 -3.18 22.51 -0.81
N ASP A 65 -2.73 21.47 -0.11
CA ASP A 65 -1.48 20.75 -0.38
C ASP A 65 -1.68 19.61 -1.40
N LEU A 66 -2.93 19.27 -1.75
CA LEU A 66 -3.26 18.24 -2.75
C LEU A 66 -3.17 18.75 -4.20
N GLY A 67 -3.06 20.07 -4.40
CA GLY A 67 -3.12 20.68 -5.72
C GLY A 67 -4.52 20.65 -6.35
N GLN A 68 -4.61 20.90 -7.66
CA GLN A 68 -5.87 20.71 -8.39
C GLN A 68 -6.07 19.21 -8.66
N TYR A 69 -7.20 18.67 -8.22
CA TYR A 69 -7.60 17.29 -8.49
C TYR A 69 -9.08 17.26 -8.88
N ASP A 70 -9.43 16.36 -9.79
CA ASP A 70 -10.82 16.10 -10.17
C ASP A 70 -11.45 15.00 -9.31
N ARG A 71 -12.78 14.97 -9.31
CA ARG A 71 -13.56 13.85 -8.78
C ARG A 71 -14.04 12.96 -9.92
N ASP A 72 -14.16 11.67 -9.66
CA ASP A 72 -14.75 10.72 -10.61
C ASP A 72 -16.28 10.84 -10.67
N GLU A 73 -16.91 10.09 -11.57
CA GLU A 73 -18.36 10.06 -11.77
C GLU A 73 -19.14 9.60 -10.52
N MET A 74 -18.45 8.99 -9.54
CA MET A 74 -19.00 8.52 -8.27
C MET A 74 -18.71 9.48 -7.10
N GLY A 75 -18.13 10.65 -7.38
CA GLY A 75 -17.80 11.69 -6.40
C GLY A 75 -16.54 11.42 -5.58
N ARG A 76 -15.74 10.39 -5.93
CA ARG A 76 -14.47 10.05 -5.28
C ARG A 76 -13.34 10.87 -5.88
N MET A 77 -12.32 11.14 -5.08
CA MET A 77 -11.11 11.82 -5.53
C MET A 77 -10.40 10.97 -6.59
N ARG A 78 -9.99 11.57 -7.71
CA ARG A 78 -9.13 10.89 -8.68
C ARG A 78 -7.71 10.80 -8.12
N LEU A 79 -7.47 9.72 -7.37
CA LEU A 79 -6.20 9.51 -6.68
C LEU A 79 -4.99 9.53 -7.64
N SER A 80 -5.19 9.18 -8.91
CA SER A 80 -4.15 9.20 -9.95
C SER A 80 -3.62 10.58 -10.30
N GLU A 81 -4.33 11.65 -9.92
CA GLU A 81 -3.92 13.03 -10.13
C GLU A 81 -3.14 13.59 -8.92
N ILE A 82 -3.09 12.85 -7.81
CA ILE A 82 -2.38 13.26 -6.61
C ILE A 82 -0.99 12.64 -6.61
N HIS A 83 0.03 13.50 -6.58
CA HIS A 83 1.43 13.11 -6.57
C HIS A 83 1.88 12.65 -5.16
N LEU A 84 1.29 11.55 -4.66
CA LEU A 84 1.60 10.97 -3.35
C LEU A 84 3.11 10.70 -3.19
N GLY A 85 3.75 10.23 -4.25
CA GLY A 85 5.19 9.97 -4.29
C GLY A 85 6.01 11.22 -3.93
N GLU A 86 5.68 12.37 -4.51
CA GLU A 86 6.36 13.64 -4.24
C GLU A 86 6.13 14.13 -2.81
N ILE A 87 4.89 14.05 -2.32
CA ILE A 87 4.51 14.45 -0.96
C ILE A 87 5.31 13.65 0.08
N LEU A 88 5.31 12.32 -0.04
CA LEU A 88 6.02 11.45 0.90
C LEU A 88 7.53 11.58 0.77
N LYS A 89 8.06 11.73 -0.45
CA LYS A 89 9.49 12.00 -0.69
C LYS A 89 9.94 13.28 0.00
N ALA A 90 9.18 14.37 -0.10
CA ALA A 90 9.49 15.63 0.58
C ALA A 90 9.46 15.46 2.12
N ALA A 91 8.45 14.76 2.64
CA ALA A 91 8.33 14.49 4.06
C ALA A 91 9.47 13.60 4.61
N VAL A 92 9.86 12.55 3.87
CA VAL A 92 11.00 11.68 4.22
C VAL A 92 12.30 12.48 4.21
N ARG A 93 12.56 13.29 3.18
CA ARG A 93 13.75 14.15 3.13
C ARG A 93 13.82 15.09 4.32
N LYS A 94 12.71 15.75 4.66
CA LYS A 94 12.63 16.63 5.83
C LYS A 94 12.98 15.92 7.15
N ILE A 95 12.65 14.64 7.29
CA ILE A 95 13.05 13.85 8.45
C ILE A 95 14.56 13.60 8.44
N LEU A 96 15.11 13.12 7.32
CA LEU A 96 16.54 12.75 7.21
C LEU A 96 17.48 13.96 7.28
N ASP A 97 17.03 15.12 6.77
CA ASP A 97 17.79 16.38 6.78
C ASP A 97 18.08 16.88 8.20
N ARG A 98 17.27 16.50 9.21
CA ARG A 98 17.53 16.81 10.63
C ARG A 98 18.91 16.32 11.09
N TRP A 99 19.41 15.26 10.46
CA TRP A 99 20.70 14.64 10.77
C TRP A 99 21.71 14.77 9.62
N ASN A 100 21.46 15.67 8.67
CA ASN A 100 22.29 15.85 7.47
C ASN A 100 22.49 14.57 6.65
N LEU A 101 21.57 13.61 6.73
CA LEU A 101 21.67 12.35 5.99
C LEU A 101 21.16 12.54 4.56
N LYS A 102 22.10 12.68 3.62
CA LYS A 102 21.79 12.88 2.19
C LYS A 102 21.61 11.54 1.48
N ILE A 103 20.40 11.30 1.00
CA ILE A 103 20.05 10.09 0.24
C ILE A 103 19.24 10.48 -1.00
N THR A 104 19.55 9.84 -2.11
CA THR A 104 18.77 9.97 -3.33
C THR A 104 17.46 9.19 -3.19
N VAL A 105 16.35 9.91 -3.12
CA VAL A 105 14.99 9.33 -3.18
C VAL A 105 14.39 9.69 -4.53
N VAL A 106 13.94 8.68 -5.27
CA VAL A 106 13.24 8.78 -6.55
C VAL A 106 11.89 8.12 -6.39
N ASP A 107 10.85 8.80 -6.85
CA ASP A 107 9.48 8.33 -6.88
C ASP A 107 9.05 8.04 -8.33
N LYS A 108 8.15 7.08 -8.49
CA LYS A 108 7.61 6.67 -9.78
C LYS A 108 6.22 6.08 -9.57
N ASP A 109 5.24 6.66 -10.23
CA ASP A 109 3.90 6.08 -10.32
C ASP A 109 3.87 5.05 -11.46
N ILE A 110 3.22 3.91 -11.19
CA ILE A 110 3.05 2.81 -12.14
C ILE A 110 1.60 2.37 -12.06
N GLY A 111 0.85 2.51 -13.17
CA GLY A 111 -0.58 2.20 -13.17
C GLY A 111 -1.11 1.95 -14.56
N TYR A 112 -1.07 2.96 -15.43
CA TYR A 112 -1.53 2.84 -16.82
C TYR A 112 -0.79 1.73 -17.57
N GLU A 113 0.52 1.62 -17.36
CA GLU A 113 1.37 0.62 -17.99
C GLU A 113 1.00 -0.80 -17.54
N LEU A 114 0.56 -0.97 -16.29
CA LEU A 114 0.13 -2.27 -15.76
C LEU A 114 -1.26 -2.66 -16.25
N ARG A 115 -2.14 -1.68 -16.52
CA ARG A 115 -3.49 -1.91 -17.06
C ARG A 115 -3.50 -2.20 -18.55
N ALA A 116 -2.52 -1.68 -19.28
CA ALA A 116 -2.40 -1.82 -20.72
C ALA A 116 -1.44 -2.95 -21.17
N ALA A 117 -0.87 -3.69 -20.21
CA ALA A 117 -0.03 -4.83 -20.52
C ALA A 117 -0.84 -6.00 -21.09
N ASP A 118 -0.23 -6.79 -21.98
CA ASP A 118 -0.85 -8.02 -22.48
C ASP A 118 -1.11 -9.01 -21.33
N PRO A 119 -2.27 -9.69 -21.32
CA PRO A 119 -2.62 -10.64 -20.27
C PRO A 119 -1.68 -11.84 -20.28
N ILE A 120 -1.28 -12.30 -19.09
CA ILE A 120 -0.48 -13.53 -18.97
C ILE A 120 -1.36 -14.77 -19.24
N PRO A 121 -0.78 -15.97 -19.49
CA PRO A 121 -1.57 -17.17 -19.77
C PRO A 121 -2.66 -17.47 -18.72
N PHE A 122 -2.39 -17.18 -17.44
CA PHE A 122 -3.38 -17.30 -16.37
C PHE A 122 -4.60 -16.39 -16.62
N ASP A 123 -4.39 -15.11 -16.94
CA ASP A 123 -5.47 -14.16 -17.19
C ASP A 123 -6.28 -14.57 -18.42
N VAL A 124 -5.62 -15.04 -19.48
CA VAL A 124 -6.27 -15.52 -20.71
C VAL A 124 -7.17 -16.73 -20.43
N GLU A 125 -6.66 -17.72 -19.70
CA GLU A 125 -7.43 -18.90 -19.32
C GLU A 125 -8.60 -18.54 -18.39
N TYR A 126 -8.31 -17.78 -17.34
CA TYR A 126 -9.28 -17.36 -16.32
C TYR A 126 -10.45 -16.58 -16.96
N THR A 127 -10.16 -15.58 -17.79
CA THR A 127 -11.20 -14.75 -18.43
C THR A 127 -12.02 -15.52 -19.48
N ARG A 128 -11.41 -16.46 -20.22
CA ARG A 128 -12.15 -17.38 -21.11
C ARG A 128 -13.12 -18.26 -20.33
N ASN A 129 -12.68 -18.80 -19.20
CA ASN A 129 -13.52 -19.62 -18.33
C ASN A 129 -14.69 -18.80 -17.76
N LEU A 130 -14.44 -17.58 -17.29
CA LEU A 130 -15.50 -16.67 -16.82
C LEU A 130 -16.52 -16.34 -17.92
N GLY A 131 -16.05 -16.03 -19.13
CA GLY A 131 -16.92 -15.75 -20.28
C GLY A 131 -17.78 -16.94 -20.67
N TYR A 132 -17.21 -18.14 -20.72
CA TYR A 132 -17.96 -19.38 -20.95
C TYR A 132 -19.02 -19.61 -19.86
N GLY A 133 -18.64 -19.42 -18.58
CA GLY A 133 -19.56 -19.51 -17.45
C GLY A 133 -20.74 -18.54 -17.55
N ALA A 134 -20.49 -17.31 -18.00
CA ALA A 134 -21.52 -16.29 -18.15
C ALA A 134 -22.54 -16.67 -19.23
N ILE A 135 -22.06 -17.11 -20.40
CA ILE A 135 -22.93 -17.58 -21.49
C ILE A 135 -23.74 -18.80 -21.04
N ARG A 136 -23.10 -19.79 -20.41
CA ARG A 136 -23.80 -20.98 -19.90
C ARG A 136 -24.90 -20.62 -18.90
N PHE A 137 -24.63 -19.69 -17.98
CA PHE A 137 -25.60 -19.23 -16.99
C PHE A 137 -26.81 -18.56 -17.64
N LEU A 138 -26.58 -17.65 -18.60
CA LEU A 138 -27.64 -16.98 -19.35
C LEU A 138 -28.48 -17.96 -20.18
N LEU A 139 -27.86 -18.91 -20.87
CA LEU A 139 -28.56 -19.94 -21.65
C LEU A 139 -29.40 -20.87 -20.77
N SER A 140 -29.04 -21.02 -19.50
CA SER A 140 -29.82 -21.79 -18.51
C SER A 140 -30.98 -20.98 -17.92
N GLY A 141 -31.24 -19.76 -18.41
CA GLY A 141 -32.30 -18.87 -17.92
C GLY A 141 -31.89 -17.99 -16.73
N GLY A 142 -30.62 -18.01 -16.33
CA GLY A 142 -30.10 -17.17 -15.25
C GLY A 142 -29.98 -15.70 -15.65
N SER A 143 -30.02 -14.79 -14.68
CA SER A 143 -29.74 -13.36 -14.87
C SER A 143 -29.28 -12.72 -13.54
N GLY A 144 -28.87 -11.45 -13.57
CA GLY A 144 -28.61 -10.67 -12.36
C GLY A 144 -27.47 -11.18 -11.46
N SER A 145 -26.42 -11.77 -12.05
CA SER A 145 -25.31 -12.36 -11.29
C SER A 145 -23.96 -12.13 -11.95
N THR A 146 -22.90 -12.05 -11.14
CA THR A 146 -21.50 -12.11 -11.57
C THR A 146 -21.00 -13.55 -11.52
N ILE A 147 -20.31 -14.01 -12.56
CA ILE A 147 -19.65 -15.32 -12.50
C ILE A 147 -18.33 -15.20 -11.75
N ALA A 148 -18.14 -16.05 -10.75
CA ALA A 148 -16.88 -16.21 -10.04
C ALA A 148 -16.31 -17.62 -10.29
N ALA A 149 -14.99 -17.75 -10.35
CA ALA A 149 -14.34 -19.05 -10.32
C ALA A 149 -13.81 -19.33 -8.90
N TYR A 150 -14.21 -20.46 -8.31
CA TYR A 150 -13.77 -20.86 -6.98
C TYR A 150 -13.53 -22.36 -6.93
N LEU A 151 -12.32 -22.77 -6.54
CA LEU A 151 -11.89 -24.18 -6.48
C LEU A 151 -12.22 -24.98 -7.76
N GLY A 152 -12.06 -24.37 -8.94
CA GLY A 152 -12.34 -25.00 -10.23
C GLY A 152 -13.81 -24.96 -10.66
N HIS A 153 -14.71 -24.40 -9.85
CA HIS A 153 -16.12 -24.24 -10.17
C HIS A 153 -16.44 -22.83 -10.65
N LEU A 154 -17.23 -22.71 -11.71
CA LEU A 154 -17.83 -21.46 -12.16
C LEU A 154 -19.20 -21.29 -11.49
N THR A 155 -19.27 -20.36 -10.55
CA THR A 155 -20.44 -20.16 -9.69
C THR A 155 -21.03 -18.77 -9.93
N PRO A 156 -22.34 -18.66 -10.21
CA PRO A 156 -23.01 -17.37 -10.25
C PRO A 156 -23.15 -16.81 -8.84
N VAL A 157 -22.78 -15.54 -8.65
CA VAL A 157 -22.95 -14.78 -7.42
C VAL A 157 -23.96 -13.67 -7.69
N PRO A 158 -25.14 -13.69 -7.05
CA PRO A 158 -26.17 -12.66 -7.22
C PRO A 158 -25.66 -11.24 -6.97
N PHE A 159 -26.16 -10.26 -7.72
CA PHE A 159 -25.77 -8.85 -7.51
C PHE A 159 -26.14 -8.33 -6.12
N GLU A 160 -27.25 -8.80 -5.55
CA GLU A 160 -27.67 -8.48 -4.17
C GLU A 160 -26.62 -8.88 -3.11
N ASP A 161 -25.84 -9.93 -3.37
CA ASP A 161 -24.76 -10.33 -2.47
C ASP A 161 -23.53 -9.43 -2.60
N LEU A 162 -23.36 -8.78 -3.76
CA LEU A 162 -22.21 -7.95 -4.10
C LEU A 162 -22.44 -6.46 -3.88
N VAL A 163 -23.69 -6.03 -3.78
CA VAL A 163 -24.08 -4.63 -3.63
C VAL A 163 -24.53 -4.37 -2.19
N ASP A 164 -24.11 -3.25 -1.64
CA ASP A 164 -24.60 -2.75 -0.37
C ASP A 164 -26.03 -2.20 -0.56
N PRO A 165 -27.03 -2.71 0.18
CA PRO A 165 -28.43 -2.38 -0.07
C PRO A 165 -28.80 -0.94 0.31
N GLU A 166 -28.05 -0.30 1.20
CA GLU A 166 -28.33 1.07 1.65
C GLU A 166 -27.73 2.09 0.68
N THR A 167 -26.52 1.83 0.19
CA THR A 167 -25.78 2.77 -0.66
C THR A 167 -25.93 2.49 -2.15
N GLY A 168 -26.37 1.28 -2.54
CA GLY A 168 -26.43 0.81 -3.92
C GLY A 168 -25.05 0.60 -4.56
N LYS A 169 -23.96 0.71 -3.79
CA LYS A 169 -22.59 0.58 -4.28
C LYS A 169 -22.06 -0.84 -4.10
N ALA A 170 -21.13 -1.24 -4.96
CA ALA A 170 -20.44 -2.52 -4.80
C ALA A 170 -19.70 -2.57 -3.45
N LYS A 171 -19.84 -3.70 -2.74
CA LYS A 171 -19.14 -3.97 -1.49
C LYS A 171 -17.63 -4.04 -1.75
N ILE A 172 -16.87 -3.17 -1.09
CA ILE A 172 -15.41 -3.17 -1.13
C ILE A 172 -14.91 -4.24 -0.16
N ARG A 173 -13.96 -5.07 -0.59
CA ARG A 173 -13.29 -6.06 0.25
C ARG A 173 -11.86 -5.57 0.52
N PRO A 174 -11.61 -4.92 1.67
CA PRO A 174 -10.27 -4.47 2.03
C PRO A 174 -9.36 -5.68 2.27
N VAL A 175 -8.05 -5.45 2.21
CA VAL A 175 -7.08 -6.45 2.64
C VAL A 175 -7.29 -6.78 4.12
N ASP A 176 -7.42 -8.07 4.43
CA ASP A 176 -7.39 -8.54 5.82
C ASP A 176 -5.96 -8.56 6.36
N ILE A 177 -5.65 -7.60 7.23
CA ILE A 177 -4.34 -7.47 7.89
C ILE A 177 -4.10 -8.54 8.97
N ASN A 178 -5.10 -9.34 9.32
CA ASN A 178 -4.94 -10.50 10.21
C ASN A 178 -4.72 -11.81 9.44
N SER A 179 -4.72 -11.76 8.11
CA SER A 179 -4.51 -12.93 7.26
C SER A 179 -3.04 -13.38 7.27
N ALA A 180 -2.80 -14.69 7.14
CA ALA A 180 -1.46 -15.25 6.98
C ALA A 180 -0.70 -14.64 5.79
N THR A 181 -1.42 -14.27 4.72
CA THR A 181 -0.83 -13.61 3.55
C THR A 181 -0.21 -12.26 3.91
N TYR A 182 -0.92 -11.45 4.69
CA TYR A 182 -0.39 -10.17 5.17
C TYR A 182 0.72 -10.38 6.19
N GLU A 183 0.56 -11.29 7.16
CA GLU A 183 1.57 -11.58 8.16
C GLU A 183 2.91 -11.95 7.50
N VAL A 184 2.89 -12.88 6.55
CA VAL A 184 4.09 -13.30 5.81
C VAL A 184 4.71 -12.10 5.07
N ALA A 185 3.90 -11.28 4.40
CA ALA A 185 4.42 -10.09 3.73
C ALA A 185 5.09 -9.13 4.74
N ARG A 186 4.43 -8.85 5.87
CA ARG A 186 4.92 -7.92 6.90
C ARG A 186 6.21 -8.38 7.57
N LYS A 187 6.41 -9.70 7.73
CA LYS A 187 7.63 -10.30 8.29
C LYS A 187 8.87 -10.16 7.39
N TYR A 188 8.69 -10.12 6.06
CA TYR A 188 9.80 -9.97 5.11
C TYR A 188 10.18 -8.50 4.87
N MET A 189 9.36 -7.54 5.30
CA MET A 189 9.70 -6.12 5.18
C MET A 189 10.78 -5.73 6.19
N ILE A 190 11.64 -4.79 5.80
CA ILE A 190 12.60 -4.16 6.71
C ILE A 190 11.97 -2.87 7.21
N ARG A 191 11.38 -2.93 8.40
CA ARG A 191 10.76 -1.80 9.11
C ARG A 191 11.32 -1.72 10.52
N LEU A 192 11.17 -0.56 11.14
CA LEU A 192 11.42 -0.45 12.57
C LEU A 192 10.34 -1.23 13.34
N GLU A 193 10.78 -2.01 14.30
CA GLU A 193 9.98 -2.87 15.18
C GLU A 193 10.23 -2.48 16.64
N PRO A 194 9.37 -2.86 17.60
CA PRO A 194 9.55 -2.50 19.00
C PRO A 194 10.92 -2.90 19.57
N GLN A 195 11.51 -4.00 19.08
CA GLN A 195 12.82 -4.49 19.52
C GLN A 195 13.98 -3.62 19.02
N ASP A 196 13.79 -2.81 17.99
CA ASP A 196 14.83 -1.90 17.47
C ASP A 196 15.08 -0.73 18.42
N PHE A 197 14.15 -0.41 19.31
CA PHE A 197 14.25 0.68 20.29
C PHE A 197 14.84 0.23 21.63
N GLN A 198 15.29 -1.04 21.70
CA GLN A 198 15.72 -1.71 22.91
C GLN A 198 17.13 -2.30 22.74
N GLY A 199 17.81 -2.49 23.88
CA GLY A 199 19.08 -3.20 23.96
C GLY A 199 20.14 -2.67 23.00
N ASN A 200 20.78 -3.60 22.28
CA ASN A 200 21.92 -3.31 21.42
C ASN A 200 21.54 -2.83 20.01
N ASN A 201 20.25 -2.83 19.65
CA ASN A 201 19.81 -2.41 18.31
C ASN A 201 19.73 -0.89 18.17
N LEU A 202 19.33 -0.20 19.24
CA LEU A 202 19.16 1.25 19.18
C LEU A 202 20.47 2.01 18.93
N PRO A 203 21.61 1.66 19.56
CA PRO A 203 22.88 2.33 19.29
C PRO A 203 23.28 2.31 17.81
N SER A 204 23.18 1.16 17.12
CA SER A 204 23.56 1.07 15.71
C SER A 204 22.67 1.93 14.80
N LEU A 205 21.38 2.03 15.10
CA LEU A 205 20.45 2.93 14.39
C LEU A 205 20.74 4.40 14.67
N CYS A 206 21.10 4.74 15.91
CA CYS A 206 21.49 6.09 16.30
C CYS A 206 22.81 6.49 15.62
N ASP A 207 23.77 5.56 15.50
CA ASP A 207 25.08 5.80 14.88
C ASP A 207 24.97 6.19 13.41
N VAL A 208 24.03 5.56 12.66
CA VAL A 208 23.73 5.92 11.26
C VAL A 208 23.35 7.40 11.14
N LEU A 209 22.57 7.91 12.09
CA LEU A 209 22.09 9.29 12.10
C LEU A 209 22.98 10.24 12.91
N LYS A 210 23.95 9.71 13.67
CA LYS A 210 24.64 10.46 14.73
C LYS A 210 23.65 11.14 15.70
N ALA A 211 22.53 10.46 15.95
CA ALA A 211 21.42 10.98 16.75
C ALA A 211 21.57 10.59 18.23
N ARG A 212 20.99 11.38 19.13
CA ARG A 212 20.79 10.93 20.51
C ARG A 212 19.62 9.94 20.58
N PRO A 213 19.66 8.93 21.47
CA PRO A 213 18.57 7.96 21.62
C PRO A 213 17.19 8.59 21.88
N GLU A 214 17.13 9.72 22.58
CA GLU A 214 15.89 10.44 22.86
C GLU A 214 15.30 11.06 21.59
N GLU A 215 16.13 11.70 20.77
CA GLU A 215 15.72 12.32 19.50
C GLU A 215 15.28 11.26 18.49
N PHE A 216 15.99 10.12 18.46
CA PHE A 216 15.61 8.99 17.62
C PHE A 216 14.20 8.48 17.99
N ARG A 217 13.95 8.29 19.29
CA ARG A 217 12.64 7.85 19.79
C ARG A 217 11.54 8.86 19.47
N GLU A 218 11.79 10.14 19.66
CA GLU A 218 10.81 11.20 19.37
C GLU A 218 10.32 11.12 17.92
N VAL A 219 11.23 10.91 16.97
CA VAL A 219 10.90 10.90 15.54
C VAL A 219 10.37 9.56 15.05
N PHE A 220 10.94 8.44 15.53
CA PHE A 220 10.64 7.11 14.97
C PHE A 220 9.70 6.25 15.81
N ALA A 221 9.36 6.62 17.06
CA ALA A 221 8.34 5.89 17.81
C ALA A 221 6.98 5.78 17.09
N PRO A 222 6.49 6.81 16.36
CA PRO A 222 5.27 6.70 15.56
C PRO A 222 5.34 5.65 14.43
N ALA A 223 6.55 5.21 14.03
CA ALA A 223 6.75 4.27 12.94
C ALA A 223 6.49 2.80 13.31
N VAL A 224 6.22 2.52 14.58
CA VAL A 224 6.23 1.17 15.18
C VAL A 224 4.82 0.70 15.56
N SER A 225 3.79 1.48 15.24
CA SER A 225 2.39 1.11 15.48
C SER A 225 1.91 0.02 14.54
#